data_AF-A0A352IAN9-F1
#
_entry.id   AF-A0A352IAN9-F1
#
_cell.length_a   1.000
_cell.length_b   1.000
_cell.length_c   1.000
_cell.angle_alpha   90.00
_cell.angle_beta   90.00
_cell.angle_gamma   90.00
#
_symmetry.space_group_name_H-M   'P 1'
#
loop_
_entity.id
_entity.type
_entity.pdbx_description
1 polymer ?
#
loop_
_entity_poly.entity_id
_entity_poly.type
_entity_poly.pdbx_seq_one_letter_code
_entity_poly.pdbx_strand_id
1 'polypeptide(L)' 'MGNQFGGDDIDAIIQGGGITFRPGSKEKATDKGGKVRTKAKRKQYITGAHGSGSAKKKADIRTRRANRHKH' A
#
# COMPACT_ATOMS: atom_id res chain seq x y z
N MET A 1 -53.45 6.47 -10.40
CA MET A 1 -52.14 5.97 -9.93
C MET A 1 -51.15 6.23 -11.05
N GLY A 2 -50.52 7.40 -11.06
CA GLY A 2 -49.56 7.77 -12.11
C GLY A 2 -48.31 6.92 -12.00
N ASN A 3 -47.74 6.55 -13.15
CA ASN A 3 -46.57 5.69 -13.24
C ASN A 3 -45.37 6.37 -12.55
N GLN A 4 -44.97 5.83 -11.40
CA GLN A 4 -43.88 6.33 -10.56
C GLN A 4 -42.51 5.76 -10.98
N PHE A 5 -42.28 5.57 -12.28
CA PHE A 5 -41.05 4.94 -12.76
C PHE A 5 -40.56 5.61 -14.05
N GLY A 6 -39.54 6.48 -13.92
CA GLY A 6 -38.47 6.59 -14.91
C GLY A 6 -38.48 7.75 -15.90
N GLY A 7 -39.31 8.79 -15.73
CA GLY A 7 -39.28 9.99 -16.60
C GLY A 7 -38.71 11.24 -15.91
N ASP A 8 -39.27 11.57 -14.74
CA ASP A 8 -38.99 12.84 -14.04
C ASP A 8 -37.52 13.02 -13.65
N ASP A 9 -36.84 11.94 -13.29
CA ASP A 9 -35.42 11.98 -12.88
C ASP A 9 -34.47 12.27 -14.04
N ILE A 10 -34.77 11.76 -15.24
CA ILE A 10 -33.93 11.95 -16.44
C ILE A 10 -34.13 13.36 -16.99
N ASP A 11 -35.38 13.82 -17.06
CA ASP A 11 -35.70 15.17 -17.55
C ASP A 11 -35.16 16.26 -16.63
N ALA A 12 -35.19 16.04 -15.30
CA ALA A 12 -34.57 16.95 -14.33
C ALA A 12 -33.04 17.05 -14.48
N ILE A 13 -32.35 15.94 -14.79
CA ILE A 13 -30.91 15.92 -15.05
C ILE A 13 -30.57 16.68 -16.33
N ILE A 14 -31.37 16.53 -17.38
CA ILE A 14 -31.15 17.19 -18.68
C ILE A 14 -31.44 18.69 -18.59
N GLN A 15 -32.52 19.10 -17.92
CA GLN A 15 -32.90 20.51 -17.81
C GLN A 15 -32.09 21.28 -16.75
N GLY A 16 -31.61 20.61 -15.69
CA GLY A 16 -30.94 21.22 -14.55
C GLY A 16 -29.44 21.50 -14.70
N GLY A 17 -28.84 21.22 -15.86
CA GLY A 17 -27.41 21.47 -16.13
C GLY A 17 -26.50 20.25 -16.03
N GLY A 18 -27.03 19.03 -16.08
CA GLY A 18 -26.26 17.78 -16.20
C GLY A 18 -25.77 17.17 -14.88
N ILE A 19 -25.18 15.97 -14.97
CA ILE A 19 -24.63 15.23 -13.81
C ILE A 19 -23.24 15.74 -13.46
N THR A 20 -23.08 16.27 -12.24
CA THR A 20 -21.75 16.61 -11.69
C THR A 20 -21.09 15.38 -11.07
N PHE A 21 -20.00 14.90 -11.66
CA PHE A 21 -19.18 13.83 -11.08
C PHE A 21 -18.30 14.39 -9.95
N ARG A 22 -18.61 14.01 -8.71
CA ARG A 22 -17.72 14.29 -7.57
C ARG A 22 -16.46 13.43 -7.71
N PRO A 23 -15.25 13.98 -7.49
CA PRO A 23 -14.04 13.18 -7.50
C PRO A 23 -14.15 12.08 -6.43
N GLY A 24 -13.79 10.85 -6.79
CA GLY A 24 -13.71 9.75 -5.83
C GLY A 24 -12.84 10.14 -4.65
N SER A 25 -13.15 9.60 -3.47
CA SER A 25 -12.34 9.84 -2.27
C SER A 25 -10.89 9.53 -2.58
N LYS A 26 -10.01 10.53 -2.52
CA LYS A 26 -8.57 10.29 -2.61
C LYS A 26 -8.24 9.35 -1.46
N GLU A 27 -7.80 8.13 -1.77
CA GLU A 27 -7.23 7.24 -0.77
C GLU A 27 -6.20 8.06 0.00
N LYS A 28 -6.44 8.23 1.30
CA LYS A 28 -5.44 8.80 2.20
C LYS A 28 -4.20 7.96 1.98
N ALA A 29 -3.14 8.58 1.47
CA ALA A 29 -1.85 7.93 1.31
C ALA A 29 -1.55 7.22 2.64
N THR A 30 -1.68 5.89 2.63
CA THR A 30 -1.46 5.07 3.79
C THR A 30 0.02 5.19 4.08
N ASP A 31 0.33 6.05 5.03
CA ASP A 31 1.67 6.48 5.43
C ASP A 31 2.48 5.34 6.09
N LYS A 32 2.08 4.07 5.90
CA LYS A 32 2.74 2.87 6.41
C LYS A 32 2.43 1.68 5.50
N GLY A 33 3.28 1.42 4.50
CA GLY A 33 3.40 0.08 3.91
C GLY A 33 3.48 -0.05 2.38
N GLY A 34 3.22 1.02 1.61
CA GLY A 34 3.13 0.95 0.14
C GLY A 34 4.33 1.49 -0.64
N LYS A 35 5.51 1.65 -0.04
CA LYS A 35 6.66 2.23 -0.76
C LYS A 35 7.23 1.18 -1.72
N VAL A 36 7.06 1.39 -3.04
CA VAL A 36 7.74 0.60 -4.08
C VAL A 36 9.22 0.49 -3.71
N ARG A 37 9.65 -0.71 -3.30
CA ARG A 37 11.03 -0.93 -2.87
C ARG A 37 11.93 -0.95 -4.11
N THR A 38 12.59 0.18 -4.36
CA THR A 38 13.59 0.30 -5.42
C THR A 38 14.67 -0.78 -5.26
N LYS A 39 15.37 -1.12 -6.35
CA LYS A 39 16.49 -2.07 -6.32
C LYS A 39 17.49 -1.70 -5.23
N ALA A 40 17.79 -0.41 -5.05
CA ALA A 40 18.65 0.10 -3.98
C ALA A 40 18.15 -0.22 -2.56
N LYS A 41 16.88 0.04 -2.23
CA LYS A 41 16.31 -0.24 -0.90
C LYS A 41 16.15 -1.73 -0.59
N ARG A 42 16.00 -2.56 -1.62
CA ARG A 42 16.06 -4.03 -1.48
C ARG A 42 17.49 -4.48 -1.23
N LYS A 43 18.47 -3.98 -1.99
CA LYS A 43 19.89 -4.26 -1.78
C LYS A 43 20.33 -3.87 -0.38
N GLN A 44 19.96 -2.70 0.14
CA GLN A 44 20.29 -2.29 1.52
C GLN A 44 19.78 -3.27 2.60
N TYR A 45 18.64 -3.93 2.38
CA TYR A 45 18.13 -4.97 3.30
C TYR A 45 18.86 -6.31 3.15
N ILE A 46 19.30 -6.64 1.93
CA ILE A 46 20.03 -7.87 1.62
C ILE A 46 21.49 -7.78 2.09
N THR A 47 22.17 -6.69 1.73
CA THR A 47 23.55 -6.40 2.16
C THR A 47 23.60 -6.06 3.65
N GLY A 48 22.52 -5.49 4.18
CA GLY A 48 22.33 -5.21 5.59
C GLY A 48 23.12 -3.98 6.01
N ALA A 49 22.46 -2.82 6.12
CA ALA A 49 23.05 -1.67 6.80
C ALA A 49 23.39 -2.03 8.26
N HIS A 50 24.42 -1.38 8.83
CA HIS A 50 24.83 -1.60 10.22
C HIS A 50 23.64 -1.35 11.17
N GLY A 51 23.39 -2.26 12.12
CA GLY A 51 22.25 -2.17 13.03
C GLY A 51 20.87 -2.56 12.45
N SER A 52 20.76 -2.87 11.14
CA SER A 52 19.50 -3.34 10.55
C SER A 52 19.09 -4.74 11.06
N GLY A 53 17.80 -5.09 10.95
CA GLY A 53 17.29 -6.41 11.33
C GLY A 53 18.01 -7.57 10.63
N SER A 54 18.36 -7.41 9.36
CA SER A 54 19.15 -8.38 8.60
C SER A 54 20.58 -8.55 9.15
N ALA A 55 21.20 -7.47 9.61
CA ALA A 55 22.53 -7.51 10.20
C ALA A 55 22.53 -8.27 11.53
N LYS A 56 21.53 -8.04 12.38
CA LYS A 56 21.33 -8.78 13.64
C LYS A 56 21.16 -10.29 13.38
N LYS A 57 20.27 -10.67 12.45
CA LYS A 57 20.08 -12.09 12.07
C LYS A 57 21.36 -12.75 11.52
N LYS A 58 22.15 -12.03 10.72
CA LYS A 58 23.45 -12.53 10.25
C LYS A 58 24.44 -12.75 11.40
N ALA A 59 24.50 -11.84 12.37
CA ALA A 59 25.34 -12.01 13.55
C ALA A 59 24.94 -13.26 14.36
N ASP A 60 23.65 -13.45 14.62
CA ASP A 60 23.13 -14.64 15.32
C ASP A 60 23.49 -15.96 14.61
N ILE A 61 23.42 -15.97 13.28
CA ILE A 61 23.80 -17.17 12.49
C ILE A 61 25.31 -17.44 12.61
N ARG A 62 26.15 -16.40 12.64
CA ARG A 62 27.60 -16.57 12.82
C ARG A 62 27.93 -17.14 14.20
N THR A 63 27.31 -16.62 15.25
CA THR A 63 27.54 -17.13 16.63
C THR A 63 27.11 -18.58 16.75
N ARG A 64 25.92 -18.95 16.24
CA ARG A 64 25.48 -20.36 16.20
C ARG A 64 26.45 -21.25 15.43
N ARG A 65 26.93 -20.82 14.26
CA ARG A 65 27.90 -21.59 13.46
C ARG A 65 29.20 -21.85 14.21
N ALA A 66 29.72 -20.84 14.91
CA ALA A 66 30.91 -20.97 15.73
C ALA A 66 30.70 -21.96 16.90
N ASN A 67 29.50 -21.97 17.49
CA ASN A 67 29.17 -22.86 18.59
C ASN A 67 28.86 -24.31 18.15
N ARG A 68 28.68 -24.60 16.85
CA ARG A 68 28.43 -25.97 16.36
C ARG A 68 29.55 -26.96 16.68
N HIS A 69 30.78 -26.46 16.82
CA HIS A 69 31.95 -27.28 17.09
C HIS A 69 32.28 -27.37 18.59
N LYS A 70 31.42 -26.80 19.45
CA LYS A 70 31.57 -26.83 20.92
C LYS A 70 30.68 -27.88 21.59
N HIS A 71 29.96 -28.68 20.79
CA HIS A 71 29.12 -29.79 21.23
C HIS A 71 29.71 -31.10 20.70
#